data_AF-A0A358D5L2-F1
#
_entry.id   AF-A0A358D5L2-F1
#
_cell.length_a   1.000
_cell.length_b   1.000
_cell.length_c   1.000
_cell.angle_alpha   90.00
_cell.angle_beta   90.00
_cell.angle_gamma   90.00
#
_symmetry.space_group_name_H-M   'P 1'
#
loop_
_entity.id
_entity.type
_entity.pdbx_description
1 polymer ?
#
loop_
_entity_poly.entity_id
_entity_poly.type
_entity_poly.pdbx_seq_one_letter_code
_entity_poly.pdbx_strand_id
1 'polypeptide(L)' 'GAVYSGSPDRVARKIADTVLALGIDRFDLKYSNGTLGHDKLMRSIELYGTKVIPMAREMIAEGAETQRDEATVG' A
#
# COMPACT_ATOMS: atom_id res chain seq x y z
N GLY A 1 8.98 -7.90 -11.34
CA GLY A 1 7.83 -7.44 -10.54
C GLY A 1 8.32 -6.97 -9.18
N ALA A 2 7.66 -5.97 -8.58
CA ALA A 2 8.03 -5.45 -7.28
C ALA A 2 7.49 -6.33 -6.14
N VAL A 3 8.28 -6.50 -5.07
CA VAL A 3 7.91 -7.31 -3.91
C VAL A 3 7.42 -6.41 -2.77
N TYR A 4 6.14 -6.57 -2.45
CA TYR A 4 5.45 -5.95 -1.32
C TYR A 4 5.29 -7.01 -0.22
N SER A 5 6.31 -7.14 0.62
CA SER A 5 6.36 -8.15 1.68
C SER A 5 7.05 -7.59 2.92
N GLY A 6 6.68 -8.11 4.09
CA GLY A 6 7.18 -7.66 5.39
C GLY A 6 6.04 -7.31 6.34
N SER A 7 6.30 -6.38 7.26
CA SER A 7 5.30 -5.86 8.18
C SER A 7 4.20 -5.08 7.42
N PRO A 8 2.97 -5.01 7.98
CA PRO A 8 1.89 -4.22 7.39
C PRO A 8 2.28 -2.75 7.12
N ASP A 9 3.01 -2.11 8.04
CA ASP A 9 3.52 -0.73 7.85
C ASP A 9 4.42 -0.62 6.62
N ARG A 10 5.41 -1.53 6.49
CA ARG A 10 6.33 -1.51 5.35
C ARG A 10 5.60 -1.72 4.02
N VAL A 11 4.61 -2.60 4.01
CA VAL A 11 3.79 -2.85 2.81
C VAL A 11 2.95 -1.61 2.49
N ALA A 12 2.28 -1.01 3.48
CA ALA A 12 1.45 0.18 3.30
C ALA A 12 2.26 1.36 2.75
N ARG A 13 3.43 1.63 3.34
CA ARG A 13 4.34 2.69 2.90
C ARG A 13 4.76 2.51 1.44
N LYS A 14 5.20 1.30 1.06
CA LYS A 14 5.55 1.00 -0.33
C LYS A 14 4.39 1.20 -1.30
N ILE A 15 3.16 0.86 -0.90
CA ILE A 15 1.97 1.07 -1.74
C ILE A 15 1.74 2.56 -1.91
N ALA A 16 1.75 3.34 -0.82
CA ALA A 16 1.57 4.78 -0.87
C ALA A 16 2.62 5.46 -1.75
N ASP A 17 3.90 5.14 -1.56
CA ASP A 17 5.01 5.67 -2.37
C ASP A 17 4.78 5.38 -3.86
N THR A 18 4.35 4.16 -4.20
CA THR A 18 4.09 3.76 -5.59
C THR A 18 2.90 4.49 -6.18
N VAL A 19 1.81 4.63 -5.41
CA VAL A 19 0.59 5.32 -5.84
C VAL A 19 0.87 6.79 -6.11
N LEU A 20 1.56 7.47 -5.18
CA LEU A 20 1.89 8.89 -5.31
C LEU A 20 2.88 9.13 -6.45
N ALA A 21 3.94 8.32 -6.56
CA ALA A 21 4.95 8.48 -7.60
C ALA A 21 4.42 8.25 -9.02
N LEU A 22 3.41 7.38 -9.18
CA LEU A 22 2.84 7.03 -10.48
C LEU A 22 1.52 7.74 -10.79
N GLY A 23 0.90 8.40 -9.80
CA GLY A 23 -0.41 9.04 -9.94
C GLY A 23 -1.53 8.05 -10.29
N ILE A 24 -1.52 6.86 -9.68
CA ILE A 24 -2.48 5.78 -10.00
C ILE A 24 -3.57 5.64 -8.93
N ASP A 25 -4.80 5.36 -9.36
CA ASP A 25 -5.93 5.19 -8.43
C ASP A 25 -6.20 3.72 -8.07
N ARG A 26 -5.49 2.79 -8.72
CA ARG A 26 -5.69 1.34 -8.56
C ARG A 26 -4.37 0.62 -8.33
N PHE A 27 -4.35 -0.25 -7.33
CA PHE A 27 -3.22 -1.11 -7.00
C PHE A 27 -3.68 -2.57 -6.86
N ASP A 28 -3.10 -3.47 -7.64
CA ASP A 28 -3.39 -4.91 -7.60
C ASP A 28 -2.21 -5.67 -6.96
N LEU A 29 -2.51 -6.54 -5.98
CA LEU A 29 -1.53 -7.33 -5.24
C LEU A 29 -1.79 -8.83 -5.37
N LYS A 30 -0.80 -9.59 -5.85
CA LYS A 30 -0.81 -11.05 -5.74
C LYS A 30 -0.30 -11.47 -4.35
N TYR A 31 -1.20 -11.97 -3.51
CA TYR A 31 -0.89 -12.40 -2.15
C TYR A 31 -0.36 -13.85 -2.05
N SER A 32 -0.52 -14.65 -3.11
CA SER A 32 -0.08 -16.06 -3.14
C SER A 32 1.31 -16.21 -3.74
N ASN A 33 2.19 -16.90 -3.00
CA ASN A 33 3.54 -17.27 -3.45
C ASN A 33 3.74 -18.78 -3.23
N GLY A 34 3.69 -19.57 -4.31
CA GLY A 34 3.94 -21.01 -4.27
C GLY A 34 2.97 -21.78 -3.36
N THR A 35 3.48 -22.79 -2.65
CA THR A 35 2.72 -23.67 -1.72
C THR A 35 2.58 -23.03 -0.34
N LEU A 36 2.08 -21.81 -0.27
CA LEU A 36 1.80 -21.19 1.03
C LEU A 36 0.61 -21.89 1.70
N GLY A 37 0.73 -22.20 3.00
CA GLY A 37 -0.37 -22.77 3.78
C GLY A 37 -1.61 -21.87 3.75
N HIS A 38 -2.80 -22.47 3.72
CA HIS A 38 -4.07 -21.76 3.65
C HIS A 38 -4.25 -20.74 4.78
N ASP A 39 -3.85 -21.11 5.99
CA ASP A 39 -3.78 -20.28 7.19
C ASP A 39 -2.95 -18.99 6.97
N LYS A 40 -1.77 -19.11 6.34
CA LYS A 40 -0.92 -17.96 6.03
C LYS A 40 -1.52 -17.07 4.94
N LEU A 41 -2.19 -17.67 3.95
CA LEU A 41 -2.91 -16.92 2.92
C LEU A 41 -4.07 -16.12 3.54
N MET A 42 -4.88 -16.76 4.38
CA MET A 42 -5.99 -16.11 5.08
C MET A 42 -5.50 -14.99 5.99
N ARG A 43 -4.41 -15.21 6.74
CA ARG A 43 -3.80 -14.15 7.57
C ARG A 43 -3.28 -12.99 6.72
N SER A 44 -2.73 -13.26 5.55
CA SER A 44 -2.27 -12.21 4.63
C SER A 44 -3.43 -11.36 4.11
N ILE A 45 -4.56 -11.99 3.76
CA ILE A 45 -5.79 -11.30 3.36
C ILE A 45 -6.33 -10.44 4.51
N GLU A 46 -6.39 -10.99 5.72
CA GLU A 46 -6.87 -10.27 6.90
C GLU A 46 -6.00 -9.03 7.19
N LEU A 47 -4.67 -9.18 7.24
CA LEU A 47 -3.76 -8.07 7.46
C LEU A 47 -3.83 -7.03 6.35
N TYR A 48 -3.97 -7.49 5.09
CA TYR A 48 -4.11 -6.58 3.96
C TYR A 48 -5.37 -5.73 4.11
N GLY A 49 -6.53 -6.35 4.35
CA GLY A 49 -7.81 -5.66 4.49
C GLY A 49 -7.92 -4.78 5.73
N THR A 50 -7.40 -5.22 6.88
CA THR A 50 -7.64 -4.55 8.17
C THR A 50 -6.54 -3.58 8.59
N LYS A 51 -5.32 -3.72 8.04
CA LYS A 51 -4.17 -2.90 8.43
C LYS A 51 -3.58 -2.15 7.24
N VAL A 52 -3.22 -2.86 6.18
CA VAL A 52 -2.47 -2.27 5.07
C VAL A 52 -3.31 -1.23 4.31
N ILE A 53 -4.53 -1.57 3.91
CA ILE A 53 -5.37 -0.68 3.11
C ILE A 53 -5.68 0.64 3.87
N PRO A 54 -6.13 0.62 5.14
CA PRO A 54 -6.37 1.87 5.88
C PRO A 54 -5.12 2.75 5.99
N MET A 55 -3.97 2.17 6.38
CA MET A 55 -2.71 2.92 6.51
C MET A 55 -2.24 3.50 5.18
N ALA A 56 -2.32 2.73 4.09
CA ALA A 56 -1.91 3.22 2.78
C ALA A 56 -2.78 4.39 2.32
N ARG A 57 -4.10 4.32 2.56
CA ARG A 57 -5.03 5.41 2.23
C ARG A 57 -4.73 6.69 2.99
N GLU A 58 -4.44 6.57 4.28
CA GLU A 58 -4.04 7.69 5.13
C GLU A 58 -2.75 8.35 4.58
N MET A 59 -1.70 7.56 4.34
CA MET A 59 -0.44 8.06 3.78
C MET A 59 -0.61 8.71 2.40
N ILE A 60 -1.48 8.15 1.54
CA ILE A 60 -1.78 8.75 0.22
C ILE A 60 -2.49 10.09 0.38
N ALA A 61 -3.44 10.19 1.31
CA ALA A 61 -4.14 11.45 1.58
C ALA A 61 -3.16 12.54 2.08
N GLU A 62 -2.33 12.21 3.07
CA GLU A 62 -1.30 13.13 3.60
C GLU A 62 -0.29 13.57 2.51
N GLY A 63 0.18 12.62 1.71
CA GLY A 63 1.11 12.90 0.62
C GLY A 63 0.48 13.74 -0.49
N ALA A 64 -0.80 13.55 -0.79
CA ALA A 64 -1.53 14.35 -1.77
C ALA A 64 -1.79 15.79 -1.28
N GLU A 65 -2.07 15.97 0.01
CA GLU A 65 -2.18 17.29 0.64
C GLU A 65 -0.86 18.05 0.55
N THR A 66 0.25 17.41 0.91
CA THR A 66 1.59 18.00 0.82
C THR A 66 1.91 18.52 -0.59
N GLN A 67 1.63 17.71 -1.62
CA GLN A 67 1.87 18.10 -3.01
C GLN A 67 1.01 19.29 -3.48
N ARG A 68 -0.22 19.44 -2.94
CA ARG A 68 -1.10 20.58 -3.26
C ARG A 68 -0.61 21.87 -2.61
N ASP A 69 -0.14 21.79 -1.38
CA ASP A 69 0.41 22.93 -0.65
C ASP A 69 1.66 23.47 -1.37
N GLU A 70 2.56 22.58 -1.81
CA GLU A 70 3.75 22.95 -2.60
C GLU A 70 3.37 23.63 -3.93
N ALA A 71 2.33 23.14 -4.62
CA ALA A 71 1.87 23.72 -5.87
C ALA A 71 1.20 25.10 -5.73
N THR A 72 0.81 25.51 -4.52
CA THR A 72 0.15 26.80 -4.25
C THR A 72 1.15 27.91 -3.88
N VAL A 73 2.38 27.53 -3.51
CA VAL A 73 3.43 28.47 -3.05
C VAL A 73 4.35 28.96 -4.19
N GLY A 74 4.28 28.36 -5.39
CA GLY A 74 5.05 28.75 -6.58
C GLY A 74 4.29 29.65 -7.53
#